data_AF-A0A7C8DQR4-F1
#
_entry.id   AF-A0A7C8DQR4-F1
#
_cell.length_a   1.000
_cell.length_b   1.000
_cell.length_c   1.000
_cell.angle_alpha   90.00
_cell.angle_beta   90.00
_cell.angle_gamma   90.00
#
_symmetry.space_group_name_H-M   'P 1'
#
loop_
_entity.id
_entity.type
_entity.pdbx_description
1 polymer ?
#
loop_
_entity_poly.entity_id
_entity_poly.type
_entity_poly.pdbx_seq_one_letter_code
_entity_poly.pdbx_strand_id
1 'polypeptide(L)'
;MEPIGSSTSIDRATGRWLRRTPGNPFTKLHTALYLMAWVLVMAQGWGAYIGSNPTAQLHDPAETSARIANRDLQLAASAERAGQFDGFTSLIHDSPEDVLETSIWNHYDVLSVVAESDDNAEEVVHASDHTNIRLTILLTEAGRIDEARGRIPEIRDPSLRAALASLYGEEPAPSDQQRLGAMVELTTAGIEEWMLERVVVRTLSDLREDLREETLDEVLGAPNTKQQFGHDALAAANLLLVALGVFLLLPPVFRVFAGDSRASFGSPWSASLGWAVIIRADFWNRLYFFTVREFGIAFDNPSWLSPFYTWGTIIASLPMLWLIYRHLGSGSRAGVAKTFGIDFASLRSTGIARLATAAVAIDLMGVTAIGWGLYWLGVSGVWSEGLDETLIFGTALEATMSSLDYVVWTPLFEEILFRGLVFFTLRSRMGGVQAAAFSSLLFGVVHFYSFPGFLMTFWSGFVWAMVFERGRSLVPSIFAHSVYNVMFVLGTLLVYR
;
A
#
# COMPACT_ATOMS: atom_id res chain seq x y z
N MET A 1 -33.76 0.22 49.37
CA MET A 1 -32.52 0.05 48.58
C MET A 1 -32.81 0.56 47.18
N GLU A 2 -32.46 1.82 46.92
CA GLU A 2 -32.51 2.40 45.57
C GLU A 2 -31.31 1.92 44.75
N PRO A 3 -31.45 1.71 43.43
CA PRO A 3 -30.31 1.46 42.58
C PRO A 3 -29.58 2.78 42.31
N ILE A 4 -28.30 2.82 42.69
CA ILE A 4 -27.36 3.91 42.43
C ILE A 4 -27.18 4.02 40.91
N GLY A 5 -27.89 4.98 40.30
CA GLY A 5 -27.66 5.40 38.93
C GLY A 5 -26.42 6.28 38.84
N SER A 6 -25.30 5.74 38.33
CA SER A 6 -24.10 6.50 37.99
C SER A 6 -24.33 7.29 36.69
N SER A 7 -24.96 8.46 36.81
CA SER A 7 -25.17 9.38 35.69
C SER A 7 -23.88 10.12 35.29
N THR A 8 -23.15 9.53 34.35
CA THR A 8 -22.22 10.29 33.48
C THR A 8 -22.98 10.73 32.24
N SER A 9 -23.82 11.77 32.36
CA SER A 9 -24.56 12.30 31.21
C SER A 9 -23.87 13.52 30.63
N ILE A 10 -23.32 13.37 29.42
CA ILE A 10 -23.09 14.47 28.49
C ILE A 10 -24.44 14.74 27.82
N ASP A 11 -24.90 15.99 27.80
CA ASP A 11 -26.04 16.37 26.98
C ASP A 11 -25.64 16.23 25.50
N ARG A 12 -26.15 15.17 24.87
CA ARG A 12 -25.81 14.79 23.49
C ARG A 12 -26.26 15.81 22.46
N ALA A 13 -27.32 16.57 22.75
CA ALA A 13 -27.91 17.53 21.82
C ALA A 13 -27.21 18.90 21.87
N THR A 14 -26.81 19.36 23.06
CA THR A 14 -26.21 20.70 23.21
C THR A 14 -24.69 20.69 23.29
N GLY A 15 -24.06 19.53 23.54
CA GLY A 15 -22.63 19.45 23.84
C GLY A 15 -22.22 20.24 25.09
N ARG A 16 -23.18 20.78 25.86
CA ARG A 16 -22.90 21.49 27.10
C ARG A 16 -22.52 20.46 28.15
N TRP A 17 -21.31 20.62 28.68
CA TRP A 17 -20.89 20.00 29.92
C TRP A 17 -21.91 20.37 30.99
N LEU A 18 -22.77 19.43 31.37
CA LEU A 18 -23.58 19.59 32.59
C LEU A 18 -22.59 19.90 33.72
N ARG A 19 -22.91 20.97 34.47
CA ARG A 19 -22.01 21.61 35.45
C ARG A 19 -21.20 20.59 36.24
N ARG A 20 -19.88 20.84 36.31
CA ARG A 20 -18.88 20.28 37.25
C ARG A 20 -19.40 19.09 38.07
N THR A 21 -19.49 17.91 37.46
CA THR A 21 -19.37 16.66 38.23
C THR A 21 -17.88 16.38 38.38
N PRO A 22 -17.35 16.30 39.62
CA PRO A 22 -15.99 15.83 39.85
C PRO A 22 -15.86 14.44 39.21
N GLY A 23 -14.92 14.28 38.26
CA GLY A 23 -14.65 12.99 37.62
C GLY A 23 -15.25 12.75 36.24
N ASN A 24 -15.76 13.75 35.50
CA ASN A 24 -16.11 13.56 34.08
C ASN A 24 -14.83 13.54 33.20
N PRO A 25 -14.43 12.40 32.62
CA PRO A 25 -13.16 12.28 31.88
C PRO A 25 -13.16 12.98 30.52
N PHE A 26 -14.29 13.57 30.09
CA PHE A 26 -14.43 14.20 28.77
C PHE A 26 -14.25 15.72 28.74
N THR A 27 -13.99 16.40 29.86
CA THR A 27 -13.85 17.87 29.88
C THR A 27 -12.85 18.42 28.83
N LYS A 28 -13.00 19.70 28.46
CA LYS A 28 -12.05 20.41 27.58
C LYS A 28 -10.59 20.26 28.03
N LEU A 29 -10.33 20.32 29.34
CA LEU A 29 -9.00 20.13 29.92
C LEU A 29 -8.46 18.72 29.64
N HIS A 30 -9.25 17.68 29.91
CA HIS A 30 -8.82 16.31 29.65
C HIS A 30 -8.61 16.08 28.15
N THR A 31 -9.47 16.61 27.28
CA THR A 31 -9.25 16.52 25.82
C THR A 31 -7.99 17.24 25.37
N ALA A 32 -7.67 18.40 25.97
CA ALA A 32 -6.41 19.10 25.70
C ALA A 32 -5.20 18.31 26.21
N LEU A 33 -5.30 17.65 27.37
CA LEU A 33 -4.24 16.76 27.89
C LEU A 33 -4.05 15.53 27.00
N TYR A 34 -5.14 14.91 26.54
CA TYR A 34 -5.08 13.82 25.56
C TYR A 34 -4.47 14.29 24.24
N LEU A 35 -4.84 15.47 23.75
CA LEU A 35 -4.25 16.04 22.53
C LEU A 35 -2.76 16.33 22.72
N MET A 36 -2.36 16.85 23.88
CA MET A 36 -0.95 17.10 24.18
C MET A 36 -0.17 15.80 24.28
N ALA A 37 -0.69 14.79 24.99
CA ALA A 37 -0.10 13.46 25.06
C ALA A 37 -0.03 12.79 23.67
N TRP A 38 -1.08 12.97 22.87
CA TRP A 38 -1.13 12.53 21.48
C TRP A 38 -0.03 13.20 20.66
N VAL A 39 0.13 14.53 20.73
CA VAL A 39 1.20 15.25 20.04
C VAL A 39 2.58 14.74 20.47
N LEU A 40 2.77 14.42 21.76
CA LEU A 40 4.04 13.87 22.25
C LEU A 40 4.34 12.47 21.70
N VAL A 41 3.36 11.57 21.72
CA VAL A 41 3.49 10.22 21.13
C VAL A 41 3.74 10.33 19.62
N MET A 42 2.98 11.20 18.95
CA MET A 42 3.16 11.44 17.52
C MET A 42 4.52 12.05 17.22
N ALA A 43 5.01 13.03 17.98
CA ALA A 43 6.31 13.64 17.72
C ALA A 43 7.48 12.64 17.81
N GLN A 44 7.39 11.62 18.68
CA GLN A 44 8.40 10.57 18.78
C GLN A 44 8.29 9.50 17.69
N GLY A 45 7.09 9.15 17.24
CA GLY A 45 6.88 8.20 16.15
C GLY A 45 7.00 8.80 14.75
N TRP A 46 6.48 10.01 14.55
CA TRP A 46 6.39 10.69 13.25
C TRP A 46 7.73 11.29 12.80
N GLY A 47 8.59 11.73 13.71
CA GLY A 47 9.90 12.27 13.35
C GLY A 47 10.76 11.26 12.58
N ALA A 48 10.62 9.97 12.92
CA ALA A 48 11.30 8.87 12.23
C ALA A 48 10.60 8.45 10.93
N TYR A 49 9.33 8.81 10.71
CA TYR A 49 8.52 8.37 9.57
C TYR A 49 8.40 9.43 8.46
N ILE A 50 8.24 10.70 8.83
CA ILE A 50 8.08 11.83 7.88
C ILE A 50 9.37 12.16 7.12
N GLY A 51 10.51 11.73 7.65
CA GLY A 51 11.83 11.95 7.03
C GLY A 51 12.53 10.67 6.58
N SER A 52 11.94 9.48 6.76
CA SER A 52 12.57 8.24 6.32
C SER A 52 12.18 7.91 4.89
N ASN A 53 13.16 7.44 4.12
CA ASN A 53 12.93 6.83 2.82
C ASN A 53 12.05 5.57 3.02
N PRO A 54 10.90 5.41 2.35
CA PRO A 54 10.09 4.19 2.43
C PRO A 54 10.89 2.92 2.16
N THR A 55 11.92 2.98 1.32
CA THR A 55 12.83 1.86 1.03
C THR A 55 13.66 1.45 2.25
N ALA A 56 13.97 2.40 3.14
CA ALA A 56 14.63 2.10 4.42
C ALA A 56 13.71 1.45 5.45
N GLN A 57 12.41 1.35 5.17
CA GLN A 57 11.44 0.66 6.03
C GLN A 57 11.25 -0.80 5.64
N LEU A 58 11.77 -1.22 4.50
CA LEU A 58 11.81 -2.63 4.09
C LEU A 58 12.79 -3.40 4.97
N HIS A 59 12.44 -4.63 5.30
CA HIS A 59 13.30 -5.58 5.99
C HIS A 59 14.49 -5.99 5.11
N ASP A 60 14.25 -6.27 3.83
CA ASP A 60 15.30 -6.59 2.86
C ASP A 60 15.06 -5.84 1.54
N PRO A 61 15.48 -4.56 1.45
CA PRO A 61 15.26 -3.75 0.25
C PRO A 61 15.97 -4.32 -0.99
N ALA A 62 17.09 -5.01 -0.82
CA ALA A 62 17.85 -5.59 -1.92
C ALA A 62 17.14 -6.81 -2.53
N GLU A 63 16.64 -7.74 -1.70
CA GLU A 63 15.84 -8.87 -2.19
C GLU A 63 14.48 -8.41 -2.74
N THR A 64 13.84 -7.44 -2.10
CA THR A 64 12.53 -6.92 -2.52
C THR A 64 12.59 -6.22 -3.88
N SER A 65 13.54 -5.31 -4.08
CA SER A 65 13.73 -4.64 -5.39
C SER A 65 14.05 -5.63 -6.50
N ALA A 66 14.83 -6.66 -6.19
CA ALA A 66 15.21 -7.69 -7.15
C ALA A 66 14.03 -8.59 -7.54
N ARG A 67 13.21 -9.01 -6.57
CA ARG A 67 11.97 -9.76 -6.81
C ARG A 67 11.03 -9.01 -7.74
N ILE A 68 10.83 -7.72 -7.48
CA ILE A 68 9.96 -6.85 -8.29
C ILE A 68 10.52 -6.69 -9.70
N ALA A 69 11.78 -6.29 -9.83
CA ALA A 69 12.43 -6.11 -11.14
C ALA A 69 12.38 -7.40 -11.97
N ASN A 70 12.68 -8.55 -11.38
CA ASN A 70 12.59 -9.84 -12.07
C ASN A 70 11.19 -10.11 -12.63
N ARG A 71 10.15 -9.86 -11.83
CA ARG A 71 8.77 -10.15 -12.23
C ARG A 71 8.26 -9.16 -13.26
N ASP A 72 8.52 -7.87 -13.07
CA ASP A 72 8.06 -6.83 -13.99
C ASP A 72 8.76 -6.97 -15.35
N LEU A 73 10.08 -7.23 -15.37
CA LEU A 73 10.83 -7.43 -16.61
C LEU A 73 10.43 -8.71 -17.36
N GLN A 74 10.08 -9.79 -16.63
CA GLN A 74 9.50 -11.00 -17.24
C GLN A 74 8.14 -10.72 -17.88
N LEU A 75 7.26 -9.97 -17.18
CA LEU A 75 5.95 -9.60 -17.70
C LEU A 75 6.06 -8.68 -18.92
N ALA A 76 6.95 -7.68 -18.87
CA ALA A 76 7.17 -6.76 -19.98
C ALA A 76 7.71 -7.49 -21.22
N ALA A 77 8.72 -8.36 -21.05
CA ALA A 77 9.25 -9.18 -22.16
C ALA A 77 8.19 -10.12 -22.75
N SER A 78 7.31 -10.68 -21.91
CA SER A 78 6.19 -11.52 -22.35
C SER A 78 5.16 -10.73 -23.15
N ALA A 79 4.77 -9.54 -22.68
CA ALA A 79 3.86 -8.65 -23.38
C ALA A 79 4.44 -8.18 -24.73
N GLU A 80 5.75 -7.94 -24.80
CA GLU A 80 6.45 -7.53 -26.03
C GLU A 80 6.33 -8.61 -27.10
N ARG A 81 6.64 -9.85 -26.73
CA ARG A 81 6.51 -11.01 -27.62
C ARG A 81 5.08 -11.24 -28.09
N ALA A 82 4.10 -10.96 -27.25
CA ALA A 82 2.69 -11.09 -27.58
C ALA A 82 2.16 -9.96 -28.49
N GLY A 83 2.99 -8.96 -28.83
CA GLY A 83 2.57 -7.78 -29.59
C GLY A 83 1.58 -6.90 -28.82
N GLN A 84 1.62 -6.96 -27.48
CA GLN A 84 0.67 -6.28 -26.61
C GLN A 84 1.05 -4.81 -26.32
N PHE A 85 2.06 -4.25 -26.99
CA PHE A 85 2.37 -2.82 -26.89
C PHE A 85 1.74 -1.97 -28.00
N ASP A 86 0.92 -2.57 -28.86
CA ASP A 86 0.20 -1.84 -29.91
C ASP A 86 -1.22 -1.40 -29.47
N GLY A 87 -1.55 -0.13 -29.68
CA GLY A 87 -2.92 0.37 -29.51
C GLY A 87 -3.38 0.46 -28.05
N PHE A 88 -4.54 -0.12 -27.71
CA PHE A 88 -5.17 0.05 -26.38
C PHE A 88 -4.43 -0.67 -25.25
N THR A 89 -3.68 -1.73 -25.54
CA THR A 89 -2.94 -2.51 -24.53
C THR A 89 -1.69 -1.78 -24.02
N SER A 90 -1.14 -0.82 -24.77
CA SER A 90 -0.12 0.11 -24.28
C SER A 90 -0.58 1.02 -23.14
N LEU A 91 -1.90 1.13 -22.91
CA LEU A 91 -2.45 1.87 -21.77
C LEU A 91 -2.45 1.04 -20.47
N ILE A 92 -2.17 -0.27 -20.57
CA ILE A 92 -2.32 -1.24 -19.48
C ILE A 92 -0.95 -1.79 -19.05
N HIS A 93 0.03 -1.80 -19.97
CA HIS A 93 1.37 -2.29 -19.73
C HIS A 93 2.40 -1.18 -19.93
N ASP A 94 3.28 -1.01 -18.94
CA ASP A 94 4.49 -0.19 -19.09
C ASP A 94 5.41 -0.82 -20.14
N SER A 95 6.06 0.00 -20.96
CA SER A 95 6.97 -0.50 -21.98
C SER A 95 8.16 -1.23 -21.34
N PRO A 96 8.79 -2.20 -22.02
CA PRO A 96 9.97 -2.88 -21.48
C PRO A 96 11.10 -1.91 -21.12
N GLU A 97 11.24 -0.82 -21.88
CA GLU A 97 12.19 0.27 -21.61
C GLU A 97 11.84 1.02 -20.31
N ASP A 98 10.56 1.37 -20.10
CA ASP A 98 10.10 2.05 -18.87
C ASP A 98 10.31 1.17 -17.62
N VAL A 99 10.02 -0.13 -17.74
CA VAL A 99 10.20 -1.11 -16.66
C VAL A 99 11.69 -1.29 -16.34
N LEU A 100 12.55 -1.29 -17.36
CA LEU A 100 14.00 -1.36 -17.20
C LEU A 100 14.55 -0.12 -16.48
N GLU A 101 14.17 1.09 -16.91
CA GLU A 101 14.61 2.33 -16.25
C GLU A 101 14.08 2.43 -14.81
N THR A 102 12.83 2.03 -14.57
CA THR A 102 12.27 1.97 -13.21
C THR A 102 13.04 0.98 -12.35
N SER A 103 13.40 -0.20 -12.89
CA SER A 103 14.21 -1.19 -12.18
C SER A 103 15.59 -0.65 -11.82
N ILE A 104 16.25 0.07 -12.73
CA ILE A 104 17.53 0.74 -12.47
C ILE A 104 17.38 1.75 -11.33
N TRP A 105 16.35 2.60 -11.38
CA TRP A 105 16.10 3.60 -10.35
C TRP A 105 15.86 2.97 -8.97
N ASN A 106 15.03 1.92 -8.88
CA ASN A 106 14.76 1.21 -7.63
C ASN A 106 16.05 0.67 -6.99
N HIS A 107 16.97 0.09 -7.78
CA HIS A 107 18.23 -0.43 -7.24
C HIS A 107 19.19 0.68 -6.80
N TYR A 108 19.20 1.84 -7.47
CA TYR A 108 19.95 2.99 -6.98
C TYR A 108 19.40 3.53 -5.66
N ASP A 109 18.08 3.56 -5.50
CA ASP A 109 17.43 3.92 -4.25
C ASP A 109 17.79 2.95 -3.12
N VAL A 110 17.83 1.64 -3.39
CA VAL A 110 18.33 0.62 -2.45
C VAL A 110 19.77 0.89 -2.04
N LEU A 111 20.68 1.16 -2.99
CA LEU A 111 22.08 1.48 -2.66
C LEU A 111 22.19 2.72 -1.77
N SER A 112 21.32 3.72 -1.96
CA SER A 112 21.32 4.92 -1.12
C SER A 112 21.01 4.60 0.34
N VAL A 113 20.12 3.63 0.58
CA VAL A 113 19.75 3.16 1.92
C VAL A 113 20.84 2.26 2.51
N VAL A 114 21.38 1.33 1.72
CA VAL A 114 22.43 0.41 2.16
C VAL A 114 23.69 1.17 2.57
N ALA A 115 24.06 2.23 1.83
CA ALA A 115 25.23 3.07 2.13
C ALA A 115 25.09 3.92 3.41
N GLU A 116 23.87 4.12 3.93
CA GLU A 116 23.64 4.83 5.20
C GLU A 116 23.76 3.90 6.42
N SER A 117 23.85 2.58 6.21
CA SER A 117 23.96 1.55 7.26
C SER A 117 25.42 1.24 7.64
N ASP A 118 25.65 0.41 8.67
CA ASP A 118 27.03 0.03 9.06
C ASP A 118 27.70 -0.75 7.93
N ASP A 119 28.56 -0.05 7.19
CA ASP A 119 29.22 -0.53 5.99
C ASP A 119 29.91 -1.89 6.14
N ASN A 120 30.28 -2.34 7.34
CA ASN A 120 31.04 -3.57 7.53
C ASN A 120 30.22 -4.78 8.01
N ALA A 121 28.92 -4.63 8.23
CA ALA A 121 28.07 -5.78 8.56
C ALA A 121 27.96 -6.72 7.34
N GLU A 122 28.12 -8.03 7.57
CA GLU A 122 28.13 -9.04 6.50
C GLU A 122 26.87 -8.98 5.62
N GLU A 123 25.71 -8.76 6.24
CA GLU A 123 24.42 -8.58 5.54
C GLU A 123 24.40 -7.34 4.64
N VAL A 124 24.99 -6.23 5.09
CA VAL A 124 25.09 -4.97 4.34
C VAL A 124 26.03 -5.13 3.14
N VAL A 125 27.17 -5.81 3.34
CA VAL A 125 28.10 -6.16 2.25
C VAL A 125 27.39 -7.02 1.21
N HIS A 126 26.71 -8.08 1.64
CA HIS A 126 25.97 -8.97 0.76
C HIS A 126 24.89 -8.22 -0.03
N ALA A 127 24.06 -7.41 0.64
CA ALA A 127 23.03 -6.61 -0.01
C ALA A 127 23.62 -5.60 -1.01
N SER A 128 24.72 -4.93 -0.66
CA SER A 128 25.44 -4.00 -1.55
C SER A 128 25.98 -4.70 -2.78
N ASP A 129 26.69 -5.83 -2.60
CA ASP A 129 27.31 -6.58 -3.70
C ASP A 129 26.24 -7.09 -4.66
N HIS A 130 25.18 -7.72 -4.16
CA HIS A 130 24.07 -8.21 -4.98
C HIS A 130 23.35 -7.08 -5.71
N THR A 131 23.13 -5.93 -5.07
CA THR A 131 22.50 -4.78 -5.72
C THR A 131 23.38 -4.21 -6.84
N ASN A 132 24.71 -4.14 -6.64
CA ASN A 132 25.64 -3.70 -7.68
C ASN A 132 25.74 -4.70 -8.84
N ILE A 133 25.65 -6.01 -8.57
CA ILE A 133 25.60 -7.05 -9.61
C ILE A 133 24.38 -6.82 -10.50
N ARG A 134 23.20 -6.69 -9.90
CA ARG A 134 21.93 -6.44 -10.60
C ARG A 134 21.97 -5.15 -11.41
N LEU A 135 22.45 -4.05 -10.82
CA LEU A 135 22.64 -2.78 -11.53
C LEU A 135 23.58 -2.91 -12.72
N THR A 136 24.67 -3.65 -12.60
CA THR A 136 25.62 -3.86 -13.71
C THR A 136 24.91 -4.50 -14.91
N ILE A 137 24.07 -5.51 -14.66
CA ILE A 137 23.29 -6.18 -15.70
C ILE A 137 22.24 -5.23 -16.29
N LEU A 138 21.42 -4.59 -15.44
CA LEU A 138 20.35 -3.69 -15.88
C LEU A 138 20.87 -2.49 -16.69
N LEU A 139 21.92 -1.82 -16.21
CA LEU A 139 22.56 -0.70 -16.92
C LEU A 139 23.14 -1.14 -18.26
N THR A 140 23.66 -2.36 -18.34
CA THR A 140 24.18 -2.91 -19.59
C THR A 140 23.06 -3.15 -20.60
N GLU A 141 21.94 -3.73 -20.18
CA GLU A 141 20.77 -3.93 -21.04
C GLU A 141 20.17 -2.59 -21.50
N ALA A 142 20.26 -1.55 -20.67
CA ALA A 142 19.87 -0.17 -21.03
C ALA A 142 20.90 0.55 -21.93
N GLY A 143 22.00 -0.11 -22.31
CA GLY A 143 23.06 0.48 -23.13
C GLY A 143 23.98 1.48 -22.40
N ARG A 144 23.86 1.61 -21.07
CA ARG A 144 24.65 2.51 -20.20
C ARG A 144 25.93 1.82 -19.74
N ILE A 145 26.75 1.38 -20.70
CA ILE A 145 27.91 0.50 -20.48
C ILE A 145 28.96 1.09 -19.52
N ASP A 146 29.25 2.39 -19.64
CA ASP A 146 30.25 3.05 -18.78
C ASP A 146 29.78 3.10 -17.31
N GLU A 147 28.49 3.33 -17.09
CA GLU A 147 27.92 3.31 -15.73
C GLU A 147 27.92 1.90 -15.15
N ALA A 148 27.55 0.90 -15.96
CA ALA A 148 27.60 -0.51 -15.58
C ALA A 148 29.02 -0.92 -15.15
N ARG A 149 30.04 -0.57 -15.95
CA ARG A 149 31.45 -0.82 -15.62
C ARG A 149 31.87 -0.12 -14.33
N GLY A 150 31.36 1.09 -14.11
CA GLY A 150 31.60 1.84 -12.88
C GLY A 150 31.01 1.19 -11.62
N ARG A 151 30.11 0.19 -11.73
CA ARG A 151 29.59 -0.56 -10.58
C ARG A 151 30.48 -1.74 -10.17
N ILE A 152 31.24 -2.31 -11.11
CA ILE A 152 32.06 -3.52 -10.86
C ILE A 152 33.08 -3.33 -9.71
N PRO A 153 33.83 -2.20 -9.62
CA PRO A 153 34.78 -2.00 -8.54
C PRO A 153 34.17 -1.91 -7.13
N GLU A 154 32.88 -1.58 -7.04
CA GLU A 154 32.14 -1.45 -5.77
C GLU A 154 31.82 -2.80 -5.13
N ILE A 155 31.93 -3.89 -5.90
CA ILE A 155 31.68 -5.25 -5.43
C ILE A 155 32.85 -5.73 -4.59
N ARG A 156 32.56 -6.08 -3.33
CA ARG A 156 33.55 -6.42 -2.31
C ARG A 156 33.98 -7.88 -2.42
N ASP A 157 33.06 -8.78 -2.74
CA ASP A 157 33.37 -10.17 -3.03
C ASP A 157 34.31 -10.27 -4.26
N PRO A 158 35.53 -10.79 -4.09
CA PRO A 158 36.50 -10.87 -5.18
C PRO A 158 36.10 -11.82 -6.32
N SER A 159 35.38 -12.92 -6.04
CA SER A 159 34.98 -13.88 -7.08
C SER A 159 33.84 -13.31 -7.91
N LEU A 160 32.83 -12.71 -7.28
CA LEU A 160 31.70 -12.06 -7.98
C LEU A 160 32.18 -10.87 -8.80
N ARG A 161 33.09 -10.06 -8.26
CA ARG A 161 33.71 -8.96 -8.99
C ARG A 161 34.50 -9.45 -10.20
N ALA A 162 35.29 -10.51 -10.06
CA ALA A 162 36.06 -11.07 -11.16
C ALA A 162 35.16 -11.68 -12.25
N ALA A 163 34.05 -12.32 -11.85
CA ALA A 163 33.06 -12.86 -12.76
C ALA A 163 32.40 -11.74 -13.59
N LEU A 164 31.92 -10.68 -12.94
CA LEU A 164 31.34 -9.53 -13.65
C LEU A 164 32.37 -8.80 -14.51
N ALA A 165 33.60 -8.59 -14.03
CA ALA A 165 34.66 -8.00 -14.83
C ALA A 165 34.94 -8.82 -16.10
N SER A 166 34.84 -10.15 -16.03
CA SER A 166 35.01 -11.00 -17.21
C SER A 166 33.88 -10.82 -18.23
N LEU A 167 32.63 -10.63 -17.80
CA LEU A 167 31.47 -10.55 -18.72
C LEU A 167 31.11 -9.12 -19.16
N TYR A 168 31.42 -8.12 -18.34
CA TYR A 168 30.97 -6.73 -18.50
C TYR A 168 32.11 -5.70 -18.42
N GLY A 169 33.33 -6.13 -18.06
CA GLY A 169 34.49 -5.26 -17.94
C GLY A 169 35.07 -4.79 -19.27
N GLU A 170 36.23 -4.13 -19.18
CA GLU A 170 37.02 -3.70 -20.32
C GLU A 170 38.05 -4.74 -20.73
N GLU A 171 38.66 -4.52 -21.89
CA GLU A 171 39.74 -5.35 -22.43
C GLU A 171 40.86 -5.64 -21.41
N PRO A 172 41.57 -6.78 -21.55
CA PRO A 172 41.47 -7.76 -22.64
C PRO A 172 40.23 -8.64 -22.56
N ALA A 173 39.70 -9.02 -23.74
CA ALA A 173 38.57 -9.93 -23.82
C ALA A 173 38.88 -11.23 -23.06
N PRO A 174 37.94 -11.71 -22.21
CA PRO A 174 38.14 -12.94 -21.47
C PRO A 174 38.26 -14.14 -22.42
N SER A 175 38.99 -15.17 -21.99
CA SER A 175 38.90 -16.48 -22.63
C SER A 175 37.52 -17.12 -22.44
N ASP A 176 37.15 -18.05 -23.33
CA ASP A 176 35.91 -18.82 -23.23
C ASP A 176 35.75 -19.52 -21.87
N GLN A 177 36.85 -20.04 -21.33
CA GLN A 177 36.86 -20.66 -20.01
C GLN A 177 36.55 -19.67 -18.88
N GLN A 178 37.05 -18.43 -18.97
CA GLN A 178 36.74 -17.38 -18.00
C GLN A 178 35.28 -16.92 -18.11
N ARG A 179 34.74 -16.81 -19.33
CA ARG A 179 33.32 -16.50 -19.54
C ARG A 179 32.40 -17.56 -18.94
N LEU A 180 32.66 -18.83 -19.21
CA LEU A 180 31.90 -19.94 -18.65
C LEU A 180 32.03 -20.02 -17.12
N GLY A 181 33.24 -19.81 -16.59
CA GLY A 181 33.47 -19.74 -15.14
C GLY A 181 32.69 -18.60 -14.48
N ALA A 182 32.69 -17.42 -15.10
CA ALA A 182 31.92 -16.26 -14.62
C ALA A 182 30.41 -16.50 -14.65
N MET A 183 29.89 -17.11 -15.71
CA MET A 183 28.47 -17.48 -15.81
C MET A 183 28.07 -18.46 -14.71
N VAL A 184 28.90 -19.47 -14.41
CA VAL A 184 28.64 -20.42 -13.32
C VAL A 184 28.65 -19.70 -11.98
N GLU A 185 29.64 -18.85 -11.72
CA GLU A 185 29.76 -18.10 -10.46
C GLU A 185 28.52 -17.22 -10.22
N LEU A 186 28.09 -16.46 -11.22
CA LEU A 186 26.90 -15.60 -11.14
C LEU A 186 25.60 -16.41 -10.97
N THR A 187 25.51 -17.58 -11.62
CA THR A 187 24.39 -18.50 -11.41
C THR A 187 24.36 -19.02 -9.97
N THR A 188 25.52 -19.34 -9.39
CA THR A 188 25.61 -19.80 -8.00
C THR A 188 25.39 -18.69 -6.97
N ALA A 189 25.59 -17.43 -7.35
CA ALA A 189 25.32 -16.27 -6.51
C ALA A 189 23.82 -16.01 -6.28
N GLY A 190 22.92 -16.75 -6.93
CA GLY A 190 21.48 -16.61 -6.68
C GLY A 190 20.86 -15.34 -7.28
N ILE A 191 21.39 -14.88 -8.41
CA ILE A 191 20.78 -13.80 -9.20
C ILE A 191 19.43 -14.28 -9.77
N GLU A 192 18.53 -13.33 -10.04
CA GLU A 192 17.17 -13.59 -10.47
C GLU A 192 17.09 -14.16 -11.89
N GLU A 193 16.07 -14.97 -12.14
CA GLU A 193 15.84 -15.73 -13.38
C GLU A 193 15.99 -14.87 -14.65
N TRP A 194 15.32 -13.72 -14.72
CA TRP A 194 15.42 -12.82 -15.88
C TRP A 194 16.85 -12.33 -16.12
N MET A 195 17.58 -12.01 -15.05
CA MET A 195 18.96 -11.53 -15.16
C MET A 195 19.92 -12.67 -15.51
N LEU A 196 19.68 -13.88 -15.00
CA LEU A 196 20.42 -15.08 -15.39
C LEU A 196 20.25 -15.37 -16.89
N GLU A 197 19.04 -15.24 -17.42
CA GLU A 197 18.79 -15.36 -18.86
C GLU A 197 19.67 -14.39 -19.66
N ARG A 198 19.80 -13.13 -19.23
CA ARG A 198 20.69 -12.14 -19.88
C ARG A 198 22.16 -12.51 -19.79
N VAL A 199 22.61 -12.98 -18.63
CA VAL A 199 23.99 -13.46 -18.44
C VAL A 199 24.29 -14.64 -19.37
N VAL A 200 23.37 -15.60 -19.49
CA VAL A 200 23.51 -16.76 -20.38
C VAL A 200 23.54 -16.33 -21.84
N VAL A 201 22.55 -15.52 -22.27
CA VAL A 201 22.46 -15.02 -23.65
C VAL A 201 23.73 -14.28 -24.05
N ARG A 202 24.19 -13.35 -23.21
CA ARG A 202 25.41 -12.58 -23.44
C ARG A 202 26.64 -13.47 -23.54
N THR A 203 26.76 -14.44 -22.63
CA THR A 203 27.87 -15.40 -22.61
C THR A 203 27.89 -16.23 -23.89
N LEU A 204 26.73 -16.70 -24.36
CA LEU A 204 26.63 -17.56 -25.54
C LEU A 204 26.80 -16.78 -26.84
N SER A 205 26.25 -15.57 -26.97
CA SER A 205 26.44 -14.72 -28.14
C SER A 205 27.91 -14.40 -28.40
N ASP A 206 28.68 -14.30 -27.31
CA ASP A 206 30.10 -14.03 -27.32
C ASP A 206 30.96 -15.25 -27.70
N LEU A 207 30.42 -16.47 -27.53
CA LEU A 207 31.10 -17.74 -27.84
C LEU A 207 30.78 -18.25 -29.25
N ARG A 208 29.52 -18.09 -29.70
CA ARG A 208 28.98 -18.68 -30.93
C ARG A 208 27.89 -17.77 -31.50
N GLU A 209 28.22 -17.04 -32.56
CA GLU A 209 27.30 -16.12 -33.25
C GLU A 209 26.05 -16.83 -33.80
N ASP A 210 26.17 -18.12 -34.17
CA ASP A 210 25.10 -18.98 -34.70
C ASP A 210 24.08 -19.43 -33.65
N LEU A 211 24.48 -19.48 -32.36
CA LEU A 211 23.59 -19.88 -31.26
C LEU A 211 22.77 -18.69 -30.73
N ARG A 212 23.06 -17.47 -31.19
CA ARG A 212 22.45 -16.24 -30.69
C ARG A 212 20.94 -16.18 -30.91
N GLU A 213 20.41 -16.64 -32.03
CA GLU A 213 18.96 -16.58 -32.29
C GLU A 213 18.21 -17.78 -31.71
N GLU A 214 18.74 -18.99 -31.89
CA GLU A 214 18.12 -20.24 -31.41
C GLU A 214 18.07 -20.32 -29.88
N THR A 215 19.15 -19.92 -29.21
CA THR A 215 19.19 -19.94 -27.74
C THR A 215 18.39 -18.79 -27.13
N LEU A 216 18.27 -17.67 -27.83
CA LEU A 216 17.47 -16.53 -27.38
C LEU A 216 15.98 -16.86 -27.41
N ASP A 217 15.50 -17.53 -28.46
CA ASP A 217 14.10 -17.99 -28.54
C ASP A 217 13.79 -19.14 -27.57
N GLU A 218 14.73 -20.05 -27.31
CA GLU A 218 14.50 -21.19 -26.40
C GLU A 218 14.63 -20.81 -24.92
N VAL A 219 15.61 -19.98 -24.56
CA VAL A 219 15.84 -19.52 -23.16
C VAL A 219 14.90 -18.39 -22.78
N LEU A 220 14.65 -17.41 -23.66
CA LEU A 220 13.70 -16.32 -23.37
C LEU A 220 12.25 -16.67 -23.69
N GLY A 221 11.99 -17.79 -24.39
CA GLY A 221 10.67 -18.15 -24.90
C GLY A 221 9.74 -18.89 -23.95
N ALA A 222 10.21 -19.32 -22.76
CA ALA A 222 9.33 -19.92 -21.77
C ALA A 222 8.50 -18.82 -21.08
N PRO A 223 7.17 -18.73 -21.33
CA PRO A 223 6.38 -17.73 -20.65
C PRO A 223 6.32 -18.08 -19.17
N ASN A 224 6.43 -17.07 -18.31
CA ASN A 224 6.04 -17.22 -16.92
C ASN A 224 4.50 -17.30 -16.81
N THR A 225 3.95 -18.43 -17.29
CA THR A 225 2.53 -18.60 -17.62
C THR A 225 1.62 -18.32 -16.43
N LYS A 226 2.08 -18.60 -15.20
CA LYS A 226 1.29 -18.41 -13.99
C LYS A 226 1.19 -16.93 -13.61
N GLN A 227 2.30 -16.20 -13.52
CA GLN A 227 2.33 -14.79 -13.16
C GLN A 227 1.68 -13.95 -14.26
N GLN A 228 1.95 -14.25 -15.52
CA GLN A 228 1.28 -13.61 -16.66
C GLN A 228 -0.24 -13.80 -16.60
N PHE A 229 -0.71 -15.03 -16.40
CA PHE A 229 -2.13 -15.30 -16.25
C PHE A 229 -2.74 -14.54 -15.07
N GLY A 230 -2.04 -14.50 -13.94
CA GLY A 230 -2.46 -13.75 -12.76
C GLY A 230 -2.62 -12.25 -13.03
N HIS A 231 -1.61 -11.65 -13.66
CA HIS A 231 -1.62 -10.25 -14.09
C HIS A 231 -2.79 -9.97 -15.06
N ASP A 232 -2.92 -10.76 -16.12
CA ASP A 232 -3.95 -10.57 -17.15
C ASP A 232 -5.37 -10.77 -16.58
N ALA A 233 -5.56 -11.74 -15.69
CA ALA A 233 -6.82 -11.97 -15.01
C ALA A 233 -7.20 -10.78 -14.11
N LEU A 234 -6.24 -10.19 -13.40
CA LEU A 234 -6.45 -9.01 -12.56
C LEU A 234 -6.78 -7.79 -13.42
N ALA A 235 -6.04 -7.55 -14.50
CA ALA A 235 -6.31 -6.47 -15.45
C ALA A 235 -7.72 -6.61 -16.06
N ALA A 236 -8.11 -7.81 -16.48
CA ALA A 236 -9.45 -8.08 -16.99
C ALA A 236 -10.53 -7.85 -15.92
N ALA A 237 -10.30 -8.26 -14.68
CA ALA A 237 -11.23 -8.01 -13.57
C ALA A 237 -11.42 -6.51 -13.31
N ASN A 238 -10.34 -5.73 -13.33
CA ASN A 238 -10.39 -4.27 -13.17
C ASN A 238 -11.18 -3.60 -14.29
N LEU A 239 -10.92 -3.98 -15.56
CA LEU A 239 -11.66 -3.48 -16.71
C LEU A 239 -13.15 -3.82 -16.64
N LEU A 240 -13.49 -5.04 -16.21
CA LEU A 240 -14.88 -5.46 -16.03
C LEU A 240 -15.58 -4.67 -14.92
N LEU A 241 -14.92 -4.40 -13.80
CA LEU A 241 -15.46 -3.57 -12.71
C LEU A 241 -15.71 -2.13 -13.18
N VAL A 242 -14.76 -1.54 -13.92
CA VAL A 242 -14.91 -0.21 -14.50
C VAL A 242 -16.07 -0.19 -15.50
N ALA A 243 -16.13 -1.14 -16.44
CA ALA A 243 -17.20 -1.23 -17.43
C ALA A 243 -18.59 -1.38 -16.78
N LEU A 244 -18.69 -2.23 -15.77
CA LEU A 244 -19.93 -2.42 -15.00
C LEU A 244 -20.34 -1.14 -14.28
N GLY A 245 -19.41 -0.45 -13.62
CA GLY A 245 -19.73 0.78 -12.92
C GLY A 245 -20.08 1.94 -13.86
N VAL A 246 -19.41 2.09 -15.01
CA VAL A 246 -19.78 3.07 -16.05
C VAL A 246 -21.20 2.80 -16.54
N PHE A 247 -21.55 1.54 -16.80
CA PHE A 247 -22.92 1.16 -17.16
C PHE A 247 -23.94 1.57 -16.08
N LEU A 248 -23.61 1.38 -14.80
CA LEU A 248 -24.46 1.80 -13.67
C LEU A 248 -24.58 3.32 -13.51
N LEU A 249 -23.62 4.09 -14.03
CA LEU A 249 -23.63 5.56 -14.01
C LEU A 249 -24.39 6.20 -15.18
N LEU A 250 -24.79 5.42 -16.19
CA LEU A 250 -25.55 5.95 -17.33
C LEU A 250 -26.87 6.60 -16.87
N PRO A 251 -27.29 7.74 -17.44
CA PRO A 251 -28.44 8.52 -16.97
C PRO A 251 -29.76 7.76 -16.73
N PRO A 252 -30.16 6.77 -17.56
CA PRO A 252 -31.38 5.98 -17.29
C PRO A 252 -31.28 5.16 -16.00
N VAL A 253 -30.06 4.78 -15.62
CA VAL A 253 -29.72 3.99 -14.44
C VAL A 253 -29.53 4.97 -13.27
N PHE A 254 -28.71 6.01 -13.45
CA PHE A 254 -28.40 7.04 -12.44
C PHE A 254 -29.61 7.84 -11.93
N ARG A 255 -30.55 8.24 -12.80
CA ARG A 255 -31.73 9.03 -12.39
C ARG A 255 -32.69 8.27 -11.46
N VAL A 256 -32.66 6.94 -11.47
CA VAL A 256 -33.41 6.10 -10.52
C VAL A 256 -32.82 6.20 -9.10
N PHE A 257 -31.57 6.67 -8.97
CA PHE A 257 -30.80 6.71 -7.71
C PHE A 257 -30.65 8.10 -7.11
N ALA A 258 -30.93 9.17 -7.87
CA ALA A 258 -30.91 10.56 -7.41
C ALA A 258 -32.17 10.91 -6.58
N GLY A 259 -32.56 10.02 -5.66
CA GLY A 259 -33.59 10.29 -4.66
C GLY A 259 -33.19 11.49 -3.79
N ASP A 260 -34.14 12.38 -3.56
CA ASP A 260 -33.97 13.71 -2.96
C ASP A 260 -33.21 13.66 -1.61
N SER A 261 -31.91 13.93 -1.61
CA SER A 261 -31.08 13.99 -0.40
C SER A 261 -31.15 15.35 0.32
N ARG A 262 -32.23 16.12 0.09
CA ARG A 262 -32.42 17.47 0.67
C ARG A 262 -32.75 17.47 2.16
N ALA A 263 -32.93 16.32 2.80
CA ALA A 263 -33.02 16.25 4.25
C ALA A 263 -31.62 16.46 4.86
N SER A 264 -31.34 17.68 5.31
CA SER A 264 -30.12 18.01 6.04
C SER A 264 -30.00 17.12 7.27
N PHE A 265 -29.14 16.10 7.22
CA PHE A 265 -28.78 15.37 8.42
C PHE A 265 -27.73 16.18 9.18
N GLY A 266 -28.10 16.67 10.36
CA GLY A 266 -27.15 17.16 11.34
C GLY A 266 -26.46 15.97 12.00
N SER A 267 -25.16 16.10 12.32
CA SER A 267 -24.44 15.09 13.10
C SER A 267 -25.23 14.71 14.35
N PRO A 268 -25.32 13.41 14.71
CA PRO A 268 -26.08 12.97 15.88
C PRO A 268 -25.42 13.38 17.20
N TRP A 269 -24.21 13.96 17.14
CA TRP A 269 -23.49 14.52 18.28
C TRP A 269 -22.90 15.90 17.98
N SER A 270 -22.63 16.65 19.04
CA SER A 270 -21.87 17.90 18.94
C SER A 270 -20.43 17.67 18.44
N ALA A 271 -19.88 18.63 17.69
CA ALA A 271 -18.49 18.62 17.23
C ALA A 271 -17.49 18.34 18.38
N SER A 272 -17.71 18.93 19.55
CA SER A 272 -16.83 18.77 20.71
C SER A 272 -16.81 17.35 21.25
N LEU A 273 -17.94 16.65 21.23
CA LEU A 273 -18.01 15.26 21.67
C LEU A 273 -17.31 14.35 20.66
N GLY A 274 -17.57 14.56 19.36
CA GLY A 274 -16.94 13.81 18.27
C GLY A 274 -15.41 13.89 18.34
N TRP A 275 -14.85 15.10 18.36
CA TRP A 275 -13.40 15.31 18.47
C TRP A 275 -12.81 14.73 19.76
N ALA A 276 -13.54 14.80 20.88
CA ALA A 276 -13.08 14.23 22.14
C ALA A 276 -12.97 12.69 22.08
N VAL A 277 -13.88 12.02 21.35
CA VAL A 277 -13.80 10.57 21.10
C VAL A 277 -12.67 10.26 20.13
N ILE A 278 -12.56 10.99 19.01
CA ILE A 278 -11.53 10.78 17.99
C ILE A 278 -10.12 10.88 18.59
N ILE A 279 -9.82 11.97 19.32
CA ILE A 279 -8.48 12.19 19.90
C ILE A 279 -8.12 11.09 20.89
N ARG A 280 -9.08 10.61 21.70
CA ARG A 280 -8.84 9.52 22.66
C ARG A 280 -8.66 8.17 21.98
N ALA A 281 -9.48 7.89 20.97
CA ALA A 281 -9.38 6.67 20.17
C ALA A 281 -8.00 6.58 19.50
N ASP A 282 -7.58 7.66 18.82
CA ASP A 282 -6.30 7.69 18.14
C ASP A 282 -5.12 7.69 19.11
N PHE A 283 -5.21 8.36 20.26
CA PHE A 283 -4.20 8.27 21.32
C PHE A 283 -3.94 6.82 21.75
N TRP A 284 -4.99 6.05 22.02
CA TRP A 284 -4.83 4.66 22.44
C TRP A 284 -4.31 3.76 21.32
N ASN A 285 -4.72 4.01 20.08
CA ASN A 285 -4.19 3.33 18.90
C ASN A 285 -2.67 3.55 18.79
N ARG A 286 -2.22 4.81 18.83
CA ARG A 286 -0.79 5.15 18.74
C ARG A 286 0.01 4.65 19.93
N LEU A 287 -0.54 4.74 21.14
CA LEU A 287 0.11 4.21 22.33
C LEU A 287 0.33 2.69 22.24
N TYR A 288 -0.63 1.96 21.66
CA TYR A 288 -0.49 0.52 21.45
C TYR A 288 0.68 0.20 20.53
N PHE A 289 0.71 0.75 19.31
CA PHE A 289 1.79 0.47 18.36
C PHE A 289 3.15 0.94 18.87
N PHE A 290 3.20 2.10 19.52
CA PHE A 290 4.41 2.58 20.19
C PHE A 290 4.89 1.57 21.25
N THR A 291 3.99 1.12 22.14
CA THR A 291 4.36 0.18 23.21
C THR A 291 4.85 -1.16 22.65
N VAL A 292 4.16 -1.71 21.65
CA VAL A 292 4.55 -2.99 21.03
C VAL A 292 5.92 -2.85 20.35
N ARG A 293 6.15 -1.77 19.60
CA ARG A 293 7.45 -1.47 18.97
C ARG A 293 8.58 -1.32 19.97
N GLU A 294 8.42 -0.45 20.97
CA GLU A 294 9.48 -0.20 21.96
C GLU A 294 9.78 -1.45 22.79
N PHE A 295 8.78 -2.26 23.08
CA PHE A 295 8.98 -3.56 23.72
C PHE A 295 9.73 -4.53 22.79
N GLY A 296 9.36 -4.60 21.51
CA GLY A 296 10.07 -5.39 20.51
C GLY A 296 11.55 -5.03 20.44
N ILE A 297 11.87 -3.74 20.33
CA ILE A 297 13.25 -3.24 20.32
C ILE A 297 13.99 -3.58 21.62
N ALA A 298 13.36 -3.36 22.78
CA ALA A 298 13.99 -3.59 24.08
C ALA A 298 14.30 -5.08 24.38
N PHE A 299 13.61 -6.00 23.71
CA PHE A 299 13.69 -7.44 23.95
C PHE A 299 14.04 -8.26 22.70
N ASP A 300 14.62 -7.62 21.69
CA ASP A 300 15.09 -8.26 20.45
C ASP A 300 14.00 -9.06 19.72
N ASN A 301 12.84 -8.43 19.55
CA ASN A 301 11.65 -8.91 18.85
C ASN A 301 11.32 -10.40 19.13
N PRO A 302 10.98 -10.75 20.38
CA PRO A 302 10.77 -12.13 20.75
C PRO A 302 9.58 -12.70 19.98
N SER A 303 9.67 -13.96 19.53
CA SER A 303 8.67 -14.57 18.63
C SER A 303 7.23 -14.55 19.15
N TRP A 304 7.03 -14.58 20.48
CA TRP A 304 5.69 -14.49 21.08
C TRP A 304 5.03 -13.11 20.93
N LEU A 305 5.78 -12.08 20.52
CA LEU A 305 5.27 -10.73 20.22
C LEU A 305 4.61 -10.66 18.83
N SER A 306 4.93 -11.58 17.92
CA SER A 306 4.40 -11.64 16.55
C SER A 306 2.87 -11.46 16.47
N PRO A 307 2.03 -12.15 17.28
CA PRO A 307 0.58 -11.95 17.24
C PRO A 307 0.12 -10.51 17.54
N PHE A 308 0.89 -9.72 18.30
CA PHE A 308 0.54 -8.32 18.57
C PHE A 308 0.83 -7.42 17.37
N TYR A 309 1.77 -7.79 16.49
CA TYR A 309 1.93 -7.11 15.22
C TYR A 309 0.83 -7.56 14.24
N THR A 310 0.64 -8.88 14.09
CA THR A 310 -0.32 -9.44 13.12
C THR A 310 -1.77 -9.07 13.41
N TRP A 311 -2.16 -8.99 14.69
CA TRP A 311 -3.52 -8.59 15.11
C TRP A 311 -3.58 -7.14 15.59
N GLY A 312 -2.53 -6.36 15.30
CA GLY A 312 -2.32 -5.03 15.86
C GLY A 312 -3.48 -4.09 15.54
N THR A 313 -3.95 -4.08 14.30
CA THR A 313 -5.09 -3.26 13.84
C THR A 313 -6.36 -3.51 14.66
N ILE A 314 -6.69 -4.79 14.93
CA ILE A 314 -7.87 -5.14 15.73
C ILE A 314 -7.68 -4.68 17.18
N ILE A 315 -6.55 -5.02 17.80
CA ILE A 315 -6.28 -4.75 19.21
C ILE A 315 -6.25 -3.23 19.45
N ALA A 316 -5.54 -2.48 18.60
CA ALA A 316 -5.44 -1.03 18.63
C ALA A 316 -6.80 -0.34 18.44
N SER A 317 -7.74 -0.99 17.75
CA SER A 317 -9.08 -0.46 17.49
C SER A 317 -10.08 -0.72 18.62
N LEU A 318 -9.82 -1.65 19.55
CA LEU A 318 -10.75 -1.96 20.65
C LEU A 318 -11.11 -0.74 21.53
N PRO A 319 -10.15 0.14 21.92
CA PRO A 319 -10.46 1.35 22.66
C PRO A 319 -11.40 2.29 21.90
N MET A 320 -11.21 2.42 20.58
CA MET A 320 -12.09 3.21 19.72
C MET A 320 -13.52 2.65 19.75
N LEU A 321 -13.70 1.35 19.52
CA LEU A 321 -15.02 0.70 19.52
C LEU A 321 -15.71 0.85 20.89
N TRP A 322 -14.95 0.72 21.98
CA TRP A 322 -15.47 0.91 23.33
C TRP A 322 -15.95 2.36 23.56
N LEU A 323 -15.15 3.35 23.16
CA LEU A 323 -15.53 4.78 23.26
C LEU A 323 -16.78 5.08 22.43
N ILE A 324 -16.85 4.57 21.21
CA ILE A 324 -18.03 4.69 20.33
C ILE A 324 -19.26 4.11 21.01
N TYR A 325 -19.18 2.85 21.45
CA TYR A 325 -20.28 2.15 22.11
C TYR A 325 -20.78 2.91 23.33
N ARG A 326 -19.85 3.39 24.17
CA ARG A 326 -20.15 4.03 25.46
C ARG A 326 -20.69 5.45 25.34
N HIS A 327 -20.20 6.24 24.37
CA HIS A 327 -20.44 7.68 24.31
C HIS A 327 -21.31 8.12 23.13
N LEU A 328 -21.28 7.39 22.02
CA LEU A 328 -22.00 7.76 20.79
C LEU A 328 -23.18 6.81 20.52
N GLY A 329 -22.97 5.50 20.68
CA GLY A 329 -23.93 4.44 20.39
C GLY A 329 -25.00 4.17 21.45
N SER A 330 -25.21 5.08 22.40
CA SER A 330 -26.15 4.93 23.51
C SER A 330 -25.93 3.75 24.48
N GLY A 331 -24.78 3.06 24.41
CA GLY A 331 -24.55 1.83 25.16
C GLY A 331 -25.34 0.62 24.63
N SER A 332 -25.79 0.65 23.37
CA SER A 332 -26.47 -0.49 22.75
C SER A 332 -25.91 -0.82 21.37
N ARG A 333 -25.83 -2.12 21.04
CA ARG A 333 -25.38 -2.58 19.71
C ARG A 333 -26.31 -2.06 18.60
N ALA A 334 -27.62 -2.07 18.84
CA ALA A 334 -28.61 -1.51 17.93
C ALA A 334 -28.43 0.00 17.73
N GLY A 335 -28.04 0.74 18.77
CA GLY A 335 -27.72 2.16 18.69
C GLY A 335 -26.50 2.43 17.82
N VAL A 336 -25.41 1.66 17.99
CA VAL A 336 -24.22 1.74 17.14
C VAL A 336 -24.56 1.40 15.69
N ALA A 337 -25.19 0.25 15.44
CA ALA A 337 -25.55 -0.19 14.09
C ALA A 337 -26.43 0.85 13.37
N LYS A 338 -27.43 1.40 14.06
CA LYS A 338 -28.28 2.47 13.53
C LYS A 338 -27.51 3.77 13.25
N THR A 339 -26.57 4.14 14.13
CA THR A 339 -25.80 5.38 14.02
C THR A 339 -24.89 5.38 12.80
N PHE A 340 -24.26 4.24 12.51
CA PHE A 340 -23.33 4.10 11.39
C PHE A 340 -23.95 3.44 10.15
N GLY A 341 -25.23 3.08 10.22
CA GLY A 341 -25.93 2.34 9.16
C GLY A 341 -25.25 1.00 8.84
N ILE A 342 -24.67 0.33 9.84
CA ILE A 342 -24.02 -0.97 9.68
C ILE A 342 -25.12 -2.04 9.74
N ASP A 343 -25.69 -2.34 8.59
CA ASP A 343 -26.57 -3.48 8.38
C ASP A 343 -26.15 -4.20 7.09
N PHE A 344 -25.45 -5.33 7.21
CA PHE A 344 -25.01 -6.09 6.04
C PHE A 344 -26.17 -6.72 5.26
N ALA A 345 -27.36 -6.88 5.87
CA ALA A 345 -28.55 -7.28 5.13
C ALA A 345 -28.97 -6.22 4.10
N SER A 346 -28.56 -4.96 4.31
CA SER A 346 -28.82 -3.85 3.40
C SER A 346 -28.09 -3.99 2.05
N LEU A 347 -27.00 -4.77 1.96
CA LEU A 347 -26.35 -5.11 0.67
C LEU A 347 -27.28 -5.91 -0.26
N ARG A 348 -28.29 -6.59 0.29
CA ARG A 348 -29.33 -7.25 -0.52
C ARG A 348 -30.26 -6.24 -1.18
N SER A 349 -30.25 -4.99 -0.73
CA SER A 349 -30.91 -3.91 -1.44
C SER A 349 -30.15 -3.62 -2.73
N THR A 350 -30.86 -3.76 -3.85
CA THR A 350 -30.31 -3.48 -5.18
C THR A 350 -29.75 -2.06 -5.29
N GLY A 351 -30.25 -1.09 -4.50
CA GLY A 351 -29.72 0.27 -4.49
C GLY A 351 -28.34 0.41 -3.83
N ILE A 352 -28.12 -0.27 -2.69
CA ILE A 352 -26.87 -0.18 -1.92
C ILE A 352 -25.75 -0.94 -2.62
N ALA A 353 -26.05 -2.12 -3.18
CA ALA A 353 -25.09 -2.87 -4.00
C ALA A 353 -24.64 -2.06 -5.22
N ARG A 354 -25.58 -1.44 -5.95
CA ARG A 354 -25.26 -0.60 -7.12
C ARG A 354 -24.44 0.62 -6.75
N LEU A 355 -24.74 1.29 -5.63
CA LEU A 355 -23.96 2.42 -5.15
C LEU A 355 -22.52 2.01 -4.83
N ALA A 356 -22.34 0.85 -4.19
CA ALA A 356 -21.02 0.32 -3.86
C ALA A 356 -20.22 -0.04 -5.14
N THR A 357 -20.84 -0.69 -6.13
CA THR A 357 -20.19 -1.00 -7.42
C THR A 357 -19.84 0.26 -8.21
N ALA A 358 -20.74 1.25 -8.24
CA ALA A 358 -20.46 2.54 -8.89
C ALA A 358 -19.32 3.28 -8.21
N ALA A 359 -19.22 3.20 -6.88
CA ALA A 359 -18.11 3.77 -6.11
C ALA A 359 -16.77 3.18 -6.54
N VAL A 360 -16.67 1.84 -6.61
CA VAL A 360 -15.46 1.14 -7.04
C VAL A 360 -15.00 1.61 -8.43
N ALA A 361 -15.92 1.73 -9.39
CA ALA A 361 -15.55 2.17 -10.73
C ALA A 361 -15.12 3.64 -10.79
N ILE A 362 -15.82 4.55 -10.09
CA ILE A 362 -15.42 5.97 -10.02
C ILE A 362 -14.04 6.10 -9.38
N ASP A 363 -13.81 5.32 -8.33
CA ASP A 363 -12.55 5.29 -7.60
C ASP A 363 -11.42 4.84 -8.53
N LEU A 364 -11.54 3.66 -9.13
CA LEU A 364 -10.58 3.11 -10.09
C LEU A 364 -10.30 4.07 -11.25
N MET A 365 -11.33 4.60 -11.89
CA MET A 365 -11.15 5.56 -13.00
C MET A 365 -10.39 6.81 -12.56
N GLY A 366 -10.67 7.33 -11.37
CA GLY A 366 -9.99 8.52 -10.88
C GLY A 366 -8.55 8.24 -10.43
N VAL A 367 -8.28 7.11 -9.77
CA VAL A 367 -6.91 6.70 -9.43
C VAL A 367 -6.07 6.51 -10.70
N THR A 368 -6.59 5.82 -11.72
CA THR A 368 -5.91 5.65 -13.00
C THR A 368 -5.69 6.99 -13.70
N ALA A 369 -6.69 7.88 -13.73
CA ALA A 369 -6.53 9.20 -14.34
C ALA A 369 -5.52 10.09 -13.61
N ILE A 370 -5.47 10.01 -12.28
CA ILE A 370 -4.45 10.69 -11.46
C ILE A 370 -3.07 10.12 -11.78
N GLY A 371 -2.91 8.80 -11.79
CA GLY A 371 -1.65 8.13 -12.08
C GLY A 371 -1.10 8.52 -13.45
N TRP A 372 -1.91 8.41 -14.50
CA TRP A 372 -1.52 8.85 -15.84
C TRP A 372 -1.20 10.35 -15.88
N GLY A 373 -2.03 11.19 -15.26
CA GLY A 373 -1.79 12.62 -15.21
C GLY A 373 -0.45 12.98 -14.57
N LEU A 374 -0.05 12.29 -13.51
CA LEU A 374 1.23 12.48 -12.83
C LEU A 374 2.41 11.91 -13.64
N TYR A 375 2.23 10.75 -14.27
CA TYR A 375 3.20 10.18 -15.20
C TYR A 375 3.55 11.17 -16.33
N TRP A 376 2.54 11.77 -16.98
CA TRP A 376 2.73 12.81 -18.00
C TRP A 376 3.43 14.08 -17.49
N LEU A 377 3.38 14.34 -16.19
CA LEU A 377 4.07 15.46 -15.54
C LEU A 377 5.48 15.08 -15.06
N GLY A 378 5.92 13.83 -15.28
CA GLY A 378 7.21 13.32 -14.80
C GLY A 378 7.27 13.17 -13.28
N VAL A 379 6.12 13.00 -12.62
CA VAL A 379 6.03 12.83 -11.17
C VAL A 379 5.74 11.37 -10.85
N SER A 380 6.78 10.65 -10.42
CA SER A 380 6.67 9.26 -9.94
C SER A 380 6.53 9.22 -8.41
N GLY A 381 5.88 8.15 -7.92
CA GLY A 381 5.87 7.81 -6.50
C GLY A 381 7.15 7.04 -6.14
N VAL A 382 7.35 6.80 -4.84
CA VAL A 382 8.42 5.91 -4.39
C VAL A 382 7.94 4.46 -4.56
N TRP A 383 8.75 3.63 -5.21
CA TRP A 383 8.39 2.27 -5.61
C TRP A 383 8.04 1.34 -4.43
N SER A 384 8.62 1.60 -3.26
CA SER A 384 8.45 0.81 -2.04
C SER A 384 7.25 1.24 -1.19
N GLU A 385 6.53 2.31 -1.57
CA GLU A 385 5.40 2.81 -0.79
C GLU A 385 4.24 1.83 -0.74
N GLY A 386 3.81 1.50 0.48
CA GLY A 386 2.68 0.61 0.72
C GLY A 386 2.97 -0.87 0.45
N LEU A 387 4.21 -1.25 0.07
CA LEU A 387 4.60 -2.64 -0.04
C LEU A 387 4.61 -3.33 1.33
N ASP A 388 4.16 -4.59 1.35
CA ASP A 388 4.25 -5.47 2.51
C ASP A 388 5.01 -6.76 2.12
N GLU A 389 6.26 -6.85 2.56
CA GLU A 389 7.13 -8.00 2.33
C GLU A 389 6.56 -9.31 2.92
N THR A 390 5.65 -9.24 3.89
CA THR A 390 4.96 -10.42 4.43
C THR A 390 4.09 -11.09 3.36
N LEU A 391 3.49 -10.31 2.46
CA LEU A 391 2.70 -10.85 1.34
C LEU A 391 3.62 -11.54 0.30
N ILE A 392 4.83 -11.03 0.11
CA ILE A 392 5.78 -11.52 -0.90
C ILE A 392 6.55 -12.74 -0.35
N PHE A 393 7.23 -12.58 0.78
CA PHE A 393 8.21 -13.53 1.32
C PHE A 393 7.72 -14.29 2.56
N GLY A 394 6.72 -13.76 3.28
CA GLY A 394 6.19 -14.40 4.48
C GLY A 394 5.63 -15.79 4.21
N THR A 395 5.44 -16.62 5.24
CA THR A 395 4.79 -17.93 5.11
C THR A 395 3.36 -17.80 4.58
N ALA A 396 2.79 -18.90 4.07
CA ALA A 396 1.40 -18.88 3.58
C ALA A 396 0.39 -18.43 4.66
N LEU A 397 0.66 -18.75 5.92
CA LEU A 397 -0.17 -18.33 7.05
C LEU A 397 -0.06 -16.82 7.28
N GLU A 398 1.16 -16.28 7.33
CA GLU A 398 1.40 -14.85 7.53
C GLU A 398 0.79 -14.02 6.40
N ALA A 399 1.05 -14.40 5.14
CA ALA A 399 0.45 -13.74 3.98
C ALA A 399 -1.09 -13.78 4.01
N THR A 400 -1.68 -14.91 4.45
CA THR A 400 -3.15 -15.02 4.62
C THR A 400 -3.65 -14.08 5.72
N MET A 401 -2.93 -13.99 6.84
CA MET A 401 -3.30 -13.10 7.95
C MET A 401 -3.19 -11.63 7.56
N SER A 402 -2.09 -11.22 6.91
CA SER A 402 -1.94 -9.85 6.37
C SER A 402 -3.04 -9.56 5.35
N SER A 403 -3.36 -10.50 4.45
CA SER A 403 -4.46 -10.35 3.50
C SER A 403 -5.81 -10.11 4.19
N LEU A 404 -6.12 -10.84 5.26
CA LEU A 404 -7.34 -10.63 6.04
C LEU A 404 -7.35 -9.28 6.74
N ASP A 405 -6.21 -8.81 7.24
CA ASP A 405 -6.11 -7.49 7.84
C ASP A 405 -6.40 -6.39 6.80
N TYR A 406 -5.68 -6.39 5.67
CA TYR A 406 -5.89 -5.41 4.60
C TYR A 406 -7.29 -5.45 4.01
N VAL A 407 -7.88 -6.62 3.82
CA VAL A 407 -9.16 -6.73 3.10
C VAL A 407 -10.37 -6.54 4.02
N VAL A 408 -10.27 -6.90 5.30
CA VAL A 408 -11.42 -6.94 6.21
C VAL A 408 -11.27 -5.95 7.36
N TRP A 409 -10.20 -6.08 8.14
CA TRP A 409 -10.09 -5.35 9.41
C TRP A 409 -9.75 -3.88 9.19
N THR A 410 -8.77 -3.59 8.36
CA THR A 410 -8.34 -2.23 8.03
C THR A 410 -9.48 -1.41 7.42
N PRO A 411 -10.16 -1.85 6.33
CA PRO A 411 -11.31 -1.13 5.79
C PRO A 411 -12.44 -0.93 6.79
N LEU A 412 -12.72 -1.94 7.63
CA LEU A 412 -13.78 -1.83 8.63
C LEU A 412 -13.48 -0.71 9.65
N PHE A 413 -12.28 -0.70 10.23
CA PHE A 413 -11.94 0.26 11.29
C PHE A 413 -11.65 1.64 10.74
N GLU A 414 -11.00 1.74 9.58
CA GLU A 414 -10.75 3.02 8.94
C GLU A 414 -12.05 3.69 8.50
N GLU A 415 -13.01 2.96 7.93
CA GLU A 415 -14.30 3.56 7.58
C GLU A 415 -15.11 3.97 8.82
N ILE A 416 -15.02 3.21 9.92
CA ILE A 416 -15.62 3.63 11.20
C ILE A 416 -14.98 4.93 11.71
N LEU A 417 -13.65 5.04 11.64
CA LEU A 417 -12.92 6.23 12.09
C LEU A 417 -13.17 7.43 11.19
N PHE A 418 -12.88 7.31 9.90
CA PHE A 418 -12.91 8.43 8.97
C PHE A 418 -14.34 8.81 8.57
N ARG A 419 -15.17 7.86 8.15
CA ARG A 419 -16.54 8.18 7.70
C ARG A 419 -17.51 8.21 8.87
N GLY A 420 -17.36 7.26 9.80
CA GLY A 420 -18.20 7.18 10.98
C GLY A 420 -17.93 8.29 12.00
N LEU A 421 -16.68 8.65 12.28
CA LEU A 421 -16.38 9.66 13.31
C LEU A 421 -15.97 11.01 12.72
N VAL A 422 -14.89 11.06 11.94
CA VAL A 422 -14.29 12.31 11.46
C VAL A 422 -15.27 13.06 10.55
N PHE A 423 -15.75 12.43 9.49
CA PHE A 423 -16.72 12.99 8.56
C PHE A 423 -17.99 13.45 9.27
N PHE A 424 -18.61 12.60 10.10
CA PHE A 424 -19.83 13.01 10.83
C PHE A 424 -19.59 14.16 11.79
N THR A 425 -18.42 14.22 12.42
CA THR A 425 -18.06 15.33 13.31
C THR A 425 -17.87 16.63 12.52
N LEU A 426 -17.21 16.59 11.36
CA LEU A 426 -17.06 17.72 10.44
C LEU A 426 -18.42 18.18 9.89
N ARG A 427 -19.29 17.24 9.52
CA ARG A 427 -20.63 17.48 8.98
C ARG A 427 -21.53 18.27 9.95
N SER A 428 -21.23 18.25 11.25
CA SER A 428 -21.92 19.09 12.25
C SER A 428 -21.71 20.59 12.05
N ARG A 429 -20.68 21.00 11.29
CA ARG A 429 -20.33 22.41 11.04
C ARG A 429 -20.14 22.76 9.57
N MET A 430 -20.08 21.78 8.68
CA MET A 430 -19.75 21.97 7.26
C MET A 430 -20.77 21.26 6.36
N GLY A 431 -20.84 21.68 5.09
CA GLY A 431 -21.61 20.95 4.07
C GLY A 431 -21.04 19.56 3.79
N GLY A 432 -21.84 18.67 3.18
CA GLY A 432 -21.44 17.28 2.91
C GLY A 432 -20.14 17.16 2.11
N VAL A 433 -20.01 17.91 1.01
CA VAL A 433 -18.82 17.90 0.16
C VAL A 433 -17.58 18.43 0.90
N GLN A 434 -17.74 19.48 1.70
CA GLN A 434 -16.65 20.03 2.50
C GLN A 434 -16.19 19.05 3.57
N ALA A 435 -17.13 18.44 4.29
CA ALA A 435 -16.81 17.41 5.29
C ALA A 435 -16.14 16.19 4.66
N ALA A 436 -16.56 15.79 3.45
CA ALA A 436 -15.90 14.75 2.67
C ALA A 436 -14.46 15.14 2.38
N ALA A 437 -14.23 16.29 1.73
CA ALA A 437 -12.89 16.76 1.38
C ALA A 437 -11.94 16.82 2.59
N PHE A 438 -12.37 17.38 3.72
CA PHE A 438 -11.52 17.44 4.92
C PHE A 438 -11.29 16.07 5.57
N SER A 439 -12.29 15.19 5.59
CA SER A 439 -12.11 13.82 6.09
C SER A 439 -11.13 13.04 5.22
N SER A 440 -11.21 13.19 3.90
CA SER A 440 -10.34 12.54 2.92
C SER A 440 -8.93 13.11 2.92
N LEU A 441 -8.79 14.41 3.19
CA LEU A 441 -7.48 15.03 3.41
C LEU A 441 -6.79 14.42 4.63
N LEU A 442 -7.50 14.30 5.75
CA LEU A 442 -6.96 13.65 6.94
C LEU A 442 -6.62 12.19 6.67
N PHE A 443 -7.47 11.47 5.93
CA PHE A 443 -7.22 10.10 5.50
C PHE A 443 -5.92 9.99 4.71
N GLY A 444 -5.75 10.77 3.63
CA GLY A 444 -4.53 10.73 2.81
C GLY A 444 -3.27 11.12 3.59
N VAL A 445 -3.33 12.16 4.42
CA VAL A 445 -2.14 12.63 5.17
C VAL A 445 -1.61 11.58 6.15
N VAL A 446 -2.47 10.81 6.81
CA VAL A 446 -2.01 9.82 7.81
C VAL A 446 -1.36 8.57 7.20
N HIS A 447 -1.41 8.40 5.88
CA HIS A 447 -0.71 7.32 5.18
C HIS A 447 0.76 7.66 4.86
N PHE A 448 1.10 8.95 4.86
CA PHE A 448 2.45 9.47 4.54
C PHE A 448 3.06 8.97 3.24
N TYR A 449 2.23 8.67 2.25
CA TYR A 449 2.75 8.43 0.91
C TYR A 449 3.32 9.70 0.30
N SER A 450 4.16 9.52 -0.71
CA SER A 450 4.58 10.54 -1.66
C SER A 450 3.37 11.30 -2.21
N PHE A 451 3.65 12.44 -2.85
CA PHE A 451 2.60 13.27 -3.42
C PHE A 451 1.63 12.49 -4.36
N PRO A 452 2.11 11.59 -5.26
CA PRO A 452 1.24 10.69 -6.01
C PRO A 452 0.34 9.81 -5.15
N GLY A 453 0.91 9.06 -4.21
CA GLY A 453 0.14 8.16 -3.34
C GLY A 453 -0.86 8.92 -2.48
N PHE A 454 -0.47 10.07 -1.92
CA PHE A 454 -1.38 10.97 -1.21
C PHE A 454 -2.59 11.38 -2.07
N LEU A 455 -2.37 11.76 -3.33
CA LEU A 455 -3.45 12.23 -4.20
C LEU A 455 -4.42 11.10 -4.55
N MET A 456 -3.92 9.89 -4.80
CA MET A 456 -4.72 8.69 -5.02
C MET A 456 -5.53 8.30 -3.76
N THR A 457 -4.88 8.20 -2.60
CA THR A 457 -5.54 7.89 -1.33
C THR A 457 -6.56 8.97 -0.93
N PHE A 458 -6.26 10.25 -1.19
CA PHE A 458 -7.21 11.35 -1.01
C PHE A 458 -8.45 11.17 -1.90
N TRP A 459 -8.25 10.82 -3.18
CA TRP A 459 -9.34 10.60 -4.11
C TRP A 459 -10.26 9.45 -3.68
N SER A 460 -9.70 8.29 -3.37
CA SER A 460 -10.45 7.13 -2.84
C SER A 460 -11.15 7.50 -1.54
N GLY A 461 -10.40 8.19 -0.67
CA GLY A 461 -10.87 8.99 0.46
C GLY A 461 -12.20 9.68 0.20
N PHE A 462 -12.22 10.50 -0.85
CA PHE A 462 -13.32 11.38 -1.19
C PHE A 462 -14.51 10.62 -1.78
N VAL A 463 -14.27 9.66 -2.68
CA VAL A 463 -15.30 8.83 -3.29
C VAL A 463 -16.09 8.07 -2.22
N TRP A 464 -15.40 7.37 -1.31
CA TRP A 464 -16.09 6.59 -0.27
C TRP A 464 -16.84 7.50 0.73
N ALA A 465 -16.31 8.68 1.04
CA ALA A 465 -17.03 9.67 1.87
C ALA A 465 -18.32 10.20 1.20
N MET A 466 -18.30 10.41 -0.12
CA MET A 466 -19.48 10.83 -0.88
C MET A 466 -20.53 9.72 -0.98
N VAL A 467 -20.09 8.48 -1.08
CA VAL A 467 -20.95 7.29 -1.05
C VAL A 467 -21.62 7.16 0.32
N PHE A 468 -20.87 7.35 1.40
CA PHE A 468 -21.41 7.39 2.75
C PHE A 468 -22.46 8.50 2.93
N GLU A 469 -22.17 9.73 2.48
CA GLU A 469 -23.10 10.87 2.59
C GLU A 469 -24.42 10.62 1.84
N ARG A 470 -24.38 9.90 0.71
CA ARG A 470 -25.58 9.54 -0.06
C ARG A 470 -26.32 8.33 0.51
N GLY A 471 -25.59 7.26 0.84
CA GLY A 471 -26.15 5.97 1.24
C GLY A 471 -26.54 5.89 2.72
N ARG A 472 -26.02 6.78 3.57
CA ARG A 472 -26.24 6.78 5.03
C ARG A 472 -25.90 5.45 5.70
N SER A 473 -24.97 4.72 5.11
CA SER A 473 -24.49 3.42 5.55
C SER A 473 -22.99 3.36 5.29
N LEU A 474 -22.23 2.91 6.28
CA LEU A 474 -20.81 2.61 6.08
C LEU A 474 -20.60 1.41 5.16
N VAL A 475 -21.60 0.54 4.98
CA VAL A 475 -21.42 -0.75 4.29
C VAL A 475 -20.94 -0.58 2.84
N PRO A 476 -21.50 0.32 2.00
CA PRO A 476 -20.94 0.59 0.68
C PRO A 476 -19.50 1.11 0.67
N SER A 477 -19.12 1.89 1.69
CA SER A 477 -17.78 2.48 1.79
C SER A 477 -16.77 1.42 2.21
N ILE A 478 -17.11 0.60 3.22
CA ILE A 478 -16.34 -0.57 3.63
C ILE A 478 -16.17 -1.52 2.46
N PHE A 479 -17.25 -1.80 1.72
CA PHE A 479 -17.18 -2.68 0.54
C PHE A 479 -16.24 -2.13 -0.54
N ALA A 480 -16.40 -0.86 -0.92
CA ALA A 480 -15.56 -0.26 -1.97
C ALA A 480 -14.07 -0.25 -1.56
N HIS A 481 -13.78 0.11 -0.31
CA HIS A 481 -12.44 0.07 0.26
C HIS A 481 -11.88 -1.37 0.31
N SER A 482 -12.65 -2.35 0.80
CA SER A 482 -12.24 -3.76 0.78
C SER A 482 -11.95 -4.26 -0.65
N VAL A 483 -12.75 -3.87 -1.65
CA VAL A 483 -12.49 -4.24 -3.04
C VAL A 483 -11.19 -3.63 -3.54
N TYR A 484 -10.91 -2.35 -3.23
CA TYR A 484 -9.63 -1.72 -3.52
C TYR A 484 -8.45 -2.51 -2.94
N ASN A 485 -8.55 -2.87 -1.66
CA ASN A 485 -7.48 -3.62 -0.98
C ASN A 485 -7.36 -5.07 -1.50
N VAL A 486 -8.46 -5.71 -1.92
CA VAL A 486 -8.41 -7.02 -2.59
C VAL A 486 -7.61 -6.93 -3.89
N MET A 487 -7.83 -5.89 -4.70
CA MET A 487 -7.10 -5.71 -5.96
C MET A 487 -5.61 -5.53 -5.70
N PHE A 488 -5.25 -4.71 -4.70
CA PHE A 488 -3.86 -4.53 -4.27
C PHE A 488 -3.23 -5.85 -3.80
N VAL A 489 -3.85 -6.54 -2.85
CA VAL A 489 -3.34 -7.80 -2.28
C VAL A 489 -3.23 -8.89 -3.36
N LEU A 490 -4.22 -9.03 -4.24
CA LEU A 490 -4.17 -10.00 -5.32
C LEU A 490 -3.08 -9.66 -6.34
N GLY A 491 -2.87 -8.37 -6.66
CA GLY A 491 -1.75 -7.94 -7.49
C GLY A 491 -0.43 -8.42 -6.91
N THR A 492 -0.18 -8.14 -5.63
CA THR A 492 1.05 -8.56 -4.95
C THR A 492 1.21 -10.08 -4.92
N LEU A 493 0.17 -10.83 -4.57
CA LEU A 493 0.23 -12.29 -4.45
C LEU A 493 0.32 -13.02 -5.79
N LEU A 494 -0.26 -12.48 -6.86
CA LEU A 494 -0.26 -13.12 -8.17
C LEU A 494 1.00 -12.80 -8.98
N VAL A 495 1.60 -11.63 -8.74
CA VAL A 495 2.77 -11.15 -9.49
C VAL A 495 4.07 -11.44 -8.75
N TYR A 496 4.16 -11.10 -7.45
CA TYR A 496 5.43 -11.07 -6.73
C TYR A 496 5.71 -12.29 -5.84
N ARG A 497 4.70 -13.10 -5.53
CA ARG A 497 4.82 -14.34 -4.75
C ARG A 497 4.80 -15.59 -5.63
#